data_AF-A0A822IJH0-F1
#
_entry.id   AF-A0A822IJH0-F1
#
_cell.length_a   1.000
_cell.length_b   1.000
_cell.length_c   1.000
_cell.angle_alpha   90.00
_cell.angle_beta   90.00
_cell.angle_gamma   90.00
#
_symmetry.space_group_name_H-M   'P 1'
#
loop_
_entity.id
_entity.type
_entity.pdbx_description
1 polymer ?
#
loop_
_entity_poly.entity_id
_entity_poly.type
_entity_poly.pdbx_seq_one_letter_code
_entity_poly.pdbx_strand_id
1 'polypeptide(L)'
;MYRIYYVLIASLVAILGLGTVYLFNRRAGGYLRIYFAVVIVALIILTLNAQVDTEKLKEITVGGSAMPTNVRIISPFLTIPGSIALIGGALYSWYMTRRDYNLFIAIGALLVASGGGLSRFGMEWALYMLELLGVAVMYIGFIKSEDVIKKRI
;
A
#
# COMPACT_ATOMS: atom_id res chain seq x y z
N MET A 1 -7.19 4.64 -19.99
CA MET A 1 -6.00 4.84 -19.12
C MET A 1 -6.33 4.76 -17.62
N TYR A 2 -7.34 5.48 -17.10
CA TYR A 2 -7.70 5.47 -15.67
C TYR A 2 -7.95 4.09 -15.05
N ARG A 3 -8.59 3.17 -15.79
CA ARG A 3 -8.83 1.78 -15.34
C ARG A 3 -7.55 1.03 -15.01
N ILE A 4 -6.53 1.17 -15.86
CA ILE A 4 -5.22 0.52 -15.69
C ILE A 4 -4.51 1.13 -14.47
N TYR A 5 -4.49 2.46 -14.39
CA TYR A 5 -3.96 3.18 -13.23
C TYR A 5 -4.56 2.70 -11.90
N TYR A 6 -5.88 2.53 -11.85
CA TYR A 6 -6.58 2.08 -10.66
C TYR A 6 -6.17 0.66 -10.23
N VAL A 7 -6.05 -0.28 -11.18
CA VAL A 7 -5.59 -1.64 -10.90
C VAL A 7 -4.13 -1.64 -10.41
N LEU A 8 -3.27 -0.85 -11.04
CA LEU A 8 -1.84 -0.81 -10.72
C LEU A 8 -1.59 -0.32 -9.29
N ILE A 9 -2.25 0.76 -8.86
CA ILE A 9 -2.05 1.30 -7.51
C ILE A 9 -2.53 0.32 -6.44
N ALA A 10 -3.71 -0.28 -6.62
CA ALA A 10 -4.22 -1.26 -5.68
C ALA A 10 -3.29 -2.48 -5.57
N SER A 11 -2.73 -2.92 -6.70
CA SER A 11 -1.82 -4.07 -6.77
C SER A 11 -0.44 -3.76 -6.20
N LEU A 12 0.04 -2.51 -6.30
CA LEU A 12 1.36 -2.11 -5.80
C LEU A 12 1.52 -2.41 -4.31
N VAL A 13 0.56 -1.99 -3.48
CA VAL A 13 0.60 -2.21 -2.03
C VAL A 13 0.58 -3.71 -1.69
N ALA A 14 -0.22 -4.49 -2.42
CA ALA A 14 -0.27 -5.94 -2.25
C ALA A 14 1.08 -6.59 -2.58
N ILE A 15 1.72 -6.21 -3.68
CA ILE A 15 3.03 -6.77 -4.09
C ILE A 15 4.12 -6.40 -3.07
N LEU A 16 4.13 -5.15 -2.58
CA LEU A 16 5.08 -4.70 -1.57
C LEU A 16 4.93 -5.52 -0.27
N GLY A 17 3.70 -5.67 0.24
CA GLY A 17 3.43 -6.49 1.42
C GLY A 17 3.74 -7.98 1.21
N LEU A 18 3.47 -8.51 0.01
CA LEU A 18 3.81 -9.89 -0.35
C LEU A 18 5.31 -10.14 -0.25
N GLY A 19 6.13 -9.21 -0.75
CA GLY A 19 7.59 -9.27 -0.62
C GLY A 19 8.03 -9.36 0.84
N THR A 20 7.44 -8.54 1.71
CA THR A 20 7.72 -8.57 3.16
C THR A 20 7.38 -9.93 3.77
N VAL A 21 6.21 -10.52 3.46
CA VAL A 21 5.84 -11.83 3.98
C VAL A 21 6.81 -12.92 3.51
N TYR A 22 7.26 -12.88 2.25
CA TYR A 22 8.22 -13.86 1.74
C TYR A 22 9.57 -13.86 2.46
N LEU A 23 10.00 -12.72 2.98
CA LEU A 23 11.22 -12.60 3.78
C LEU A 23 11.11 -13.33 5.12
N PHE A 24 9.93 -13.33 5.74
CA PHE A 24 9.72 -13.95 7.05
C PHE A 24 9.26 -15.41 6.94
N ASN A 25 8.32 -15.70 6.04
CA ASN A 25 7.72 -17.01 5.91
C ASN A 25 7.30 -17.29 4.47
N ARG A 26 8.07 -18.15 3.79
CA ARG A 26 7.81 -18.56 2.40
C ARG A 26 6.46 -19.23 2.19
N ARG A 27 5.95 -20.01 3.15
CA ARG A 27 4.65 -20.70 3.03
C ARG A 27 3.50 -19.69 3.11
N ALA A 28 3.54 -18.80 4.10
CA ALA A 28 2.57 -17.71 4.23
C ALA A 28 2.58 -16.80 3.00
N GLY A 29 3.76 -16.49 2.46
CA GLY A 29 3.91 -15.76 1.20
C GLY A 29 3.27 -16.49 0.01
N GLY A 30 3.38 -17.82 -0.06
CA GLY A 30 2.70 -18.63 -1.07
C GLY A 30 1.18 -18.51 -1.02
N TYR A 31 0.57 -18.63 0.16
CA TYR A 31 -0.88 -18.47 0.32
C TYR A 31 -1.32 -17.04 -0.03
N LEU A 32 -0.58 -16.03 0.45
CA LEU A 32 -0.91 -14.63 0.19
C LEU A 32 -0.74 -14.26 -1.30
N ARG A 33 0.22 -14.86 -1.99
CA ARG A 33 0.40 -14.72 -3.45
C ARG A 33 -0.84 -15.21 -4.20
N ILE A 34 -1.35 -16.39 -3.87
CA ILE A 34 -2.55 -16.95 -4.51
C ILE A 34 -3.75 -16.04 -4.23
N TYR A 35 -3.93 -15.63 -2.96
CA TYR A 35 -4.98 -14.69 -2.58
C TYR A 35 -4.92 -13.39 -3.39
N PHE A 36 -3.77 -12.71 -3.44
CA PHE A 36 -3.63 -11.47 -4.21
C PHE A 36 -3.79 -11.68 -5.71
N ALA A 37 -3.32 -12.80 -6.27
CA ALA A 37 -3.53 -13.10 -7.68
C ALA A 37 -5.03 -13.21 -8.01
N VAL A 38 -5.80 -13.91 -7.19
CA VAL A 38 -7.26 -14.04 -7.37
C VAL A 38 -7.94 -12.68 -7.27
N VAL A 39 -7.60 -11.86 -6.26
CA VAL A 39 -8.21 -10.54 -6.07
C VAL A 39 -7.82 -9.57 -7.19
N ILE A 40 -6.57 -9.60 -7.68
CA ILE A 40 -6.12 -8.79 -8.83
C ILE A 40 -6.88 -9.19 -10.09
N VAL A 41 -7.03 -10.50 -10.37
CA VAL A 41 -7.82 -10.97 -11.53
C VAL A 41 -9.27 -10.52 -11.43
N ALA A 42 -9.89 -10.66 -10.26
CA ALA A 42 -11.25 -10.18 -10.02
C ALA A 42 -11.36 -8.66 -10.25
N LEU A 43 -10.40 -7.88 -9.75
CA LEU A 43 -10.34 -6.44 -9.94
C LEU A 43 -10.20 -6.05 -11.42
N ILE A 44 -9.36 -6.77 -12.18
CA ILE A 44 -9.22 -6.56 -13.62
C ILE A 44 -10.55 -6.82 -14.33
N ILE A 45 -11.21 -7.96 -14.07
CA ILE A 45 -12.49 -8.30 -14.71
C ILE A 45 -13.56 -7.24 -14.43
N LEU A 46 -13.65 -6.77 -13.18
CA LEU A 46 -14.63 -5.76 -12.78
C LEU A 46 -14.31 -4.40 -13.38
N THR A 47 -13.03 -4.00 -13.44
CA THR A 47 -12.62 -2.71 -14.02
C THR A 47 -12.79 -2.65 -15.53
N LEU A 48 -12.67 -3.77 -16.26
CA LEU A 48 -12.88 -3.82 -17.71
C LEU A 48 -14.30 -3.43 -18.12
N ASN A 49 -15.29 -3.80 -17.30
CA ASN A 49 -16.71 -3.51 -17.55
C ASN A 49 -17.23 -2.25 -16.83
N ALA A 50 -16.39 -1.62 -16.01
CA ALA A 50 -16.78 -0.49 -15.18
C ALA A 50 -17.01 0.79 -15.99
N GLN A 51 -18.19 1.39 -15.86
CA GLN A 51 -18.43 2.75 -16.35
C GLN A 51 -17.65 3.74 -15.47
N VAL A 52 -16.70 4.44 -16.07
CA VAL A 52 -15.89 5.45 -15.38
C VAL A 52 -16.58 6.79 -15.53
N ASP A 53 -16.80 7.49 -14.43
CA ASP A 53 -17.36 8.83 -14.41
C ASP A 53 -16.33 9.82 -14.93
N THR A 54 -16.47 10.24 -16.19
CA THR A 54 -15.54 11.13 -16.87
C THR A 54 -15.67 12.59 -16.44
N GLU A 55 -16.78 12.98 -15.82
CA GLU A 55 -16.93 14.33 -15.28
C GLU A 55 -16.06 14.51 -14.05
N LYS A 56 -16.05 13.52 -13.16
CA LYS A 56 -15.15 13.52 -12.00
C LYS A 56 -13.68 13.59 -12.39
N LEU A 57 -13.29 12.98 -13.52
CA LEU A 57 -11.90 13.01 -14.00
C LEU A 57 -11.41 14.40 -14.42
N LYS A 58 -12.31 15.38 -14.61
CA LYS A 58 -11.91 16.78 -14.89
C LYS A 58 -11.40 17.48 -13.63
N GLU A 59 -11.75 16.97 -12.46
CA GLU A 59 -11.26 17.40 -11.16
C GLU A 59 -10.20 16.44 -10.62
N ILE A 60 -9.59 16.79 -9.49
CA ILE A 60 -8.62 15.92 -8.80
C ILE A 60 -9.39 14.73 -8.20
N THR A 61 -9.36 13.57 -8.86
CA THR A 61 -10.01 12.36 -8.32
C THR A 61 -9.11 11.63 -7.35
N VAL A 62 -9.57 11.46 -6.11
CA VAL A 62 -8.83 10.75 -5.06
C VAL A 62 -9.52 9.42 -4.72
N GLY A 63 -8.74 8.40 -4.35
CA GLY A 63 -9.27 7.14 -3.81
C GLY A 63 -10.17 6.34 -4.76
N GLY A 64 -10.01 6.54 -6.07
CA GLY A 64 -10.83 5.87 -7.09
C GLY A 64 -12.27 6.38 -7.16
N SER A 65 -12.56 7.62 -6.76
CA SER A 65 -13.92 8.18 -6.71
C SER A 65 -14.66 8.22 -8.06
N ALA A 66 -13.93 8.17 -9.18
CA ALA A 66 -14.49 8.05 -10.54
C ALA A 66 -14.83 6.59 -10.94
N MET A 67 -14.46 5.60 -10.13
CA MET A 67 -14.89 4.21 -10.30
C MET A 67 -16.24 3.95 -9.59
N PRO A 68 -17.05 3.03 -10.10
CA PRO A 68 -18.27 2.61 -9.44
C PRO A 68 -17.98 1.82 -8.15
N THR A 69 -18.91 1.87 -7.19
CA THR A 69 -18.73 1.33 -5.83
C THR A 69 -18.40 -0.17 -5.82
N ASN A 70 -19.00 -0.94 -6.73
CA ASN A 70 -18.74 -2.39 -6.89
C ASN A 70 -17.27 -2.71 -7.23
N VAL A 71 -16.57 -1.81 -7.90
CA VAL A 71 -15.14 -1.93 -8.21
C VAL A 71 -14.30 -1.39 -7.04
N ARG A 72 -14.77 -0.31 -6.41
CA ARG A 72 -14.08 0.34 -5.29
C ARG A 72 -13.93 -0.56 -4.08
N ILE A 73 -14.93 -1.39 -3.80
CA ILE A 73 -14.92 -2.30 -2.64
C ILE A 73 -13.85 -3.40 -2.75
N ILE A 74 -13.33 -3.66 -3.95
CA ILE A 74 -12.33 -4.71 -4.18
C ILE A 74 -10.91 -4.25 -3.81
N SER A 75 -10.56 -2.97 -4.03
CA SER A 75 -9.20 -2.50 -3.74
C SER A 75 -8.78 -2.62 -2.26
N PRO A 76 -9.64 -2.41 -1.24
CA PRO A 76 -9.31 -2.70 0.16
C PRO A 76 -8.80 -4.12 0.42
N PHE A 77 -9.30 -5.13 -0.32
CA PHE A 77 -8.86 -6.51 -0.16
C PHE A 77 -7.41 -6.74 -0.63
N LEU A 78 -6.85 -5.84 -1.44
CA LEU A 78 -5.43 -5.83 -1.78
C LEU A 78 -4.64 -4.96 -0.79
N THR A 79 -5.11 -3.75 -0.56
CA THR A 79 -4.34 -2.74 0.19
C THR A 79 -4.28 -3.07 1.67
N ILE A 80 -5.36 -3.55 2.30
CA ILE A 80 -5.37 -3.82 3.74
C ILE A 80 -4.39 -4.93 4.12
N PRO A 81 -4.44 -6.14 3.52
CA PRO A 81 -3.48 -7.18 3.87
C PRO A 81 -2.04 -6.80 3.48
N GLY A 82 -1.86 -6.07 2.37
CA GLY A 82 -0.55 -5.55 1.97
C GLY A 82 0.05 -4.56 2.98
N SER A 83 -0.75 -3.59 3.45
CA SER A 83 -0.35 -2.64 4.48
C SER A 83 -0.09 -3.32 5.82
N ILE A 84 -0.92 -4.28 6.23
CA ILE A 84 -0.69 -5.07 7.45
C ILE A 84 0.65 -5.80 7.36
N ALA A 85 0.95 -6.42 6.23
CA ALA A 85 2.23 -7.10 6.02
C ALA A 85 3.43 -6.14 6.08
N LEU A 86 3.34 -4.96 5.46
CA LEU A 86 4.40 -3.96 5.47
C LEU A 86 4.64 -3.40 6.89
N ILE A 87 3.59 -2.89 7.52
CA ILE A 87 3.66 -2.28 8.85
C ILE A 87 4.07 -3.34 9.87
N GLY A 88 3.40 -4.49 9.85
CA GLY A 88 3.70 -5.61 10.73
C GLY A 88 5.11 -6.16 10.54
N GLY A 89 5.60 -6.27 9.30
CA GLY A 89 6.96 -6.73 9.01
C GLY A 89 8.04 -5.76 9.50
N ALA A 90 7.80 -4.45 9.39
CA ALA A 90 8.69 -3.43 9.95
C ALA A 90 8.67 -3.45 11.49
N LEU A 91 7.49 -3.53 12.11
CA LEU A 91 7.36 -3.63 13.58
C LEU A 91 7.99 -4.91 14.13
N TYR A 92 7.79 -6.05 13.46
CA TYR A 92 8.40 -7.32 13.84
C TYR A 92 9.93 -7.27 13.70
N SER A 93 10.44 -6.67 12.62
CA SER A 93 11.88 -6.42 12.45
C SER A 93 12.44 -5.57 13.58
N TRP A 94 11.73 -4.52 13.99
CA TRP A 94 12.12 -3.72 15.15
C TRP A 94 12.11 -4.55 16.43
N TYR A 95 11.05 -5.32 16.68
CA TYR A 95 10.95 -6.15 17.89
C TYR A 95 12.12 -7.12 18.04
N MET A 96 12.55 -7.74 16.93
CA MET A 96 13.66 -8.71 16.92
C MET A 96 15.04 -8.07 16.96
N THR A 97 15.25 -6.95 16.27
CA THR A 97 16.58 -6.35 16.11
C THR A 97 16.85 -5.14 17.01
N ARG A 98 15.78 -4.56 17.57
CA ARG A 98 15.76 -3.30 18.33
C ARG A 98 16.42 -2.14 17.59
N ARG A 99 16.31 -2.13 16.26
CA ARG A 99 16.84 -1.06 15.41
C ARG A 99 15.77 -0.02 15.08
N ASP A 100 15.98 1.21 15.53
CA ASP A 100 14.98 2.28 15.44
C ASP A 100 14.59 2.64 14.01
N TYR A 101 15.45 2.44 13.02
CA TYR A 101 15.10 2.69 11.62
C TYR A 101 13.86 1.89 11.15
N ASN A 102 13.62 0.70 11.73
CA ASN A 102 12.43 -0.08 11.45
C ASN A 102 11.15 0.58 11.99
N LEU A 103 11.22 1.34 13.09
CA LEU A 103 10.08 2.13 13.59
C LEU A 103 9.77 3.29 12.65
N PHE A 104 10.79 4.00 12.15
CA PHE A 104 10.57 5.06 11.15
C PHE A 104 9.88 4.50 9.90
N ILE A 105 10.32 3.34 9.40
CA ILE A 105 9.67 2.67 8.26
C ILE A 105 8.21 2.29 8.61
N ALA A 106 7.97 1.71 9.79
CA ALA A 106 6.63 1.33 10.23
C ALA A 106 5.68 2.53 10.36
N ILE A 107 6.14 3.62 10.98
CA ILE A 107 5.38 4.86 11.17
C ILE A 107 5.06 5.48 9.82
N GLY A 108 6.04 5.59 8.93
CA GLY A 108 5.81 6.16 7.61
C GLY A 108 4.85 5.32 6.76
N ALA A 109 4.94 3.99 6.82
CA ALA A 109 3.98 3.10 6.16
C ALA A 109 2.57 3.23 6.75
N LEU A 110 2.46 3.41 8.08
CA LEU A 110 1.18 3.65 8.75
C LEU A 110 0.56 4.98 8.30
N LEU A 111 1.35 6.06 8.20
CA LEU A 111 0.87 7.36 7.70
C LEU A 111 0.30 7.22 6.27
N VAL A 112 1.04 6.59 5.36
CA VAL A 112 0.56 6.35 3.98
C VAL A 112 -0.74 5.54 3.98
N ALA A 113 -0.81 4.45 4.75
CA ALA A 113 -2.00 3.61 4.84
C ALA A 113 -3.21 4.38 5.41
N SER A 114 -2.98 5.22 6.42
CA SER A 114 -4.00 6.11 6.97
C SER A 114 -4.47 7.14 5.94
N GLY A 115 -3.58 7.74 5.16
CA GLY A 115 -3.94 8.66 4.06
C GLY A 115 -4.90 8.04 3.06
N GLY A 116 -4.57 6.85 2.56
CA GLY A 116 -5.45 6.09 1.67
C GLY A 116 -6.76 5.64 2.31
N GLY A 117 -6.77 5.37 3.61
CA GLY A 117 -7.98 5.07 4.37
C GLY A 117 -8.91 6.28 4.50
N LEU A 118 -8.38 7.42 4.95
CA LEU A 118 -9.12 8.67 5.17
C LEU A 118 -9.68 9.24 3.86
N SER A 119 -8.98 9.06 2.75
CA SER A 119 -9.46 9.50 1.43
C SER A 119 -10.75 8.80 1.02
N ARG A 120 -11.01 7.58 1.51
CA ARG A 120 -12.25 6.85 1.25
C ARG A 120 -13.43 7.37 2.08
N PHE A 121 -13.16 8.10 3.15
CA PHE A 121 -14.16 8.79 4.00
C PHE A 121 -14.39 10.25 3.61
N GLY A 122 -13.89 10.69 2.43
CA GLY A 122 -14.08 12.05 1.92
C GLY A 122 -13.03 13.07 2.36
N MET A 123 -12.01 12.66 3.12
CA MET A 123 -10.87 13.52 3.46
C MET A 123 -9.75 13.38 2.44
N GLU A 124 -9.97 13.94 1.25
CA GLU A 124 -9.04 13.82 0.11
C GLU A 124 -7.70 14.52 0.35
N TRP A 125 -7.70 15.68 1.00
CA TRP A 125 -6.49 16.43 1.36
C TRP A 125 -5.55 15.63 2.27
N ALA A 126 -6.11 14.77 3.12
CA ALA A 126 -5.34 13.96 4.07
C ALA A 126 -4.48 12.93 3.36
N LEU A 127 -4.89 12.45 2.19
CA LEU A 127 -4.10 11.53 1.38
C LEU A 127 -2.75 12.15 1.02
N TYR A 128 -2.77 13.33 0.41
CA TYR A 128 -1.55 14.00 -0.05
C TYR A 128 -0.62 14.37 1.10
N MET A 129 -1.18 14.91 2.20
CA MET A 129 -0.38 15.28 3.37
C MET A 129 0.26 14.07 4.04
N LEU A 130 -0.51 12.99 4.25
CA LEU A 130 -0.01 11.80 4.92
C LEU A 130 0.90 10.95 4.03
N GLU A 131 0.69 10.95 2.71
CA GLU A 131 1.62 10.32 1.79
C GLU A 131 2.97 11.05 1.77
N LEU A 132 2.96 12.39 1.71
CA LEU A 132 4.19 13.18 1.75
C LEU A 132 4.96 12.95 3.07
N LEU A 133 4.28 13.10 4.21
CA LEU A 133 4.88 12.87 5.52
C LEU A 133 5.33 11.42 5.68
N GLY A 134 4.50 10.47 5.26
CA GLY A 134 4.79 9.05 5.37
C GLY A 134 6.01 8.64 4.57
N VAL A 135 6.13 9.09 3.31
CA VAL A 135 7.30 8.84 2.46
C VAL A 135 8.55 9.50 3.04
N ALA A 136 8.46 10.76 3.50
CA ALA A 136 9.59 11.43 4.14
C ALA A 136 10.10 10.67 5.38
N VAL A 137 9.18 10.20 6.24
CA VAL A 137 9.52 9.44 7.44
C VAL A 137 10.11 8.07 7.10
N MET A 138 9.54 7.35 6.11
CA MET A 138 10.12 6.10 5.62
C MET A 138 11.53 6.30 5.07
N TYR A 139 11.76 7.39 4.33
CA TYR A 139 13.05 7.71 3.74
C TYR A 139 14.11 8.01 4.82
N ILE A 140 13.75 8.72 5.90
CA ILE A 140 14.64 8.91 7.07
C ILE A 140 15.03 7.56 7.68
N GLY A 141 14.07 6.63 7.82
CA GLY A 141 14.34 5.27 8.26
C GLY A 141 15.31 4.54 7.32
N PHE A 142 15.10 4.64 6.01
CA PHE A 142 15.98 4.05 5.01
C PHE A 142 17.42 4.56 5.10
N ILE A 143 17.65 5.88 5.16
CA ILE A 143 19.01 6.45 5.30
C ILE A 143 19.70 5.91 6.56
N LYS A 144 19.00 5.91 7.70
CA LYS A 144 19.56 5.37 8.96
C LYS A 144 19.92 3.89 8.84
N SER A 145 19.24 3.12 8.00
CA SER A 145 19.56 1.72 7.77
C SER A 145 20.84 1.55 6.95
N GLU A 146 21.10 2.43 5.97
CA GLU A 146 22.33 2.40 5.17
C GLU A 146 23.58 2.65 6.01
N ASP A 147 23.52 3.61 6.94
CA ASP A 147 24.65 3.91 7.84
C ASP A 147 25.07 2.71 8.68
N VAL A 148 24.13 1.85 9.04
CA VAL A 148 24.40 0.61 9.78
C VAL A 148 25.04 -0.45 8.88
N ILE A 149 24.62 -0.54 7.61
CA ILE A 149 25.16 -1.49 6.64
C ILE A 149 26.60 -1.11 6.27
N LYS A 150 26.87 0.17 5.99
CA LYS A 150 28.21 0.66 5.62
C LYS A 150 29.24 0.44 6.73
N LYS A 151 28.84 0.48 8.00
CA LYS A 151 29.73 0.20 9.14
C LYS A 151 30.10 -1.28 9.34
N ARG A 152 29.47 -2.20 8.60
CA ARG A 152 29.74 -3.65 8.67
C ARG A 152 30.70 -4.15 7.59
N ILE A 153 30.99 -3.35 6.57
CA ILE A 153 31.93 -3.63 5.48
C ILE A 153 33.25 -2.95 5.80
#